data_AF-A0A9P0K2Q1-F1
#
_entry.id   AF-A0A9P0K2Q1-F1
#
_cell.length_a   1.000
_cell.length_b   1.000
_cell.length_c   1.000
_cell.angle_alpha   90.00
_cell.angle_beta   90.00
_cell.angle_gamma   90.00
#
_symmetry.space_group_name_H-M   'P 1'
#
loop_
_entity.id
_entity.type
_entity.pdbx_description
1 polymer ?
#
loop_
_entity_poly.entity_id
_entity_poly.type
_entity_poly.pdbx_seq_one_letter_code
_entity_poly.pdbx_strand_id
1 'polypeptide(L)'
;MGDRQQKTLLKAASWTEREDYDGLVLVSAPDQAKSQKVLHDAVSEALTYDAALTSELAVLPLRDLNTRLVHSPTGPIDSDYGDVRLFKKAAADGIKRALKSGMKAPLLVLEEHSRFPRAELVTLLGALEALYVPIQVRESDPSKVQKIDRIGVLTSCKQKTEKLVQLADVLESGRRVACDIGDADPERMAPQRVEEYVRKVFADGTIKLDVLSDLQHLTKEFPLFEAVNRAASVVERHRGRVIFLEYDPKDNVTETLFLVGKGVTYDTGGADVKISGCMIGMSRDKCGAAAAAGFMEMVRRLQPKNIRVVAAMSMVRNSIGSNSYVADEVITARSGKRVRVVNTDAEGRMVMADLLCKFKEDALKAVNPHLFTIATLTGHAYLTVGDGYAIVMDNGPAKKSNYGCQLQKASEDIGDPFEISNVRKEDFDTYKGKMEGDDIIQATPRPSSQTARGHQGPAAFLIVASGLDAHGSGSESPIKYSHLDIAASAGGLPKPATGSPVLAFAEKYLLKDL
;
A
#
# COMPACT_ATOMS: atom_id res chain seq x y z
N MET A 1 4.32 20.22 17.16
CA MET A 1 3.65 19.08 17.81
C MET A 1 4.51 17.85 17.57
N GLY A 2 4.83 17.09 18.62
CA GLY A 2 5.64 15.88 18.48
C GLY A 2 4.82 14.75 17.87
N ASP A 3 5.45 13.96 17.00
CA ASP A 3 4.84 12.78 16.36
C ASP A 3 4.53 11.73 17.43
N ARG A 4 3.25 11.51 17.72
CA ARG A 4 2.81 10.51 18.70
C ARG A 4 2.52 9.22 17.97
N GLN A 5 3.45 8.27 18.10
CA GLN A 5 3.28 6.94 17.54
C GLN A 5 2.18 6.19 18.27
N GLN A 6 1.22 5.67 17.50
CA GLN A 6 0.31 4.65 17.98
C GLN A 6 1.12 3.39 18.26
N LYS A 7 1.16 2.95 19.52
CA LYS A 7 1.75 1.65 19.88
C LYS A 7 0.79 0.54 19.51
N THR A 8 1.33 -0.59 19.05
CA THR A 8 0.55 -1.81 18.88
C THR A 8 0.16 -2.34 20.26
N LEU A 9 -1.13 -2.58 20.43
CA LEU A 9 -1.77 -2.96 21.70
C LEU A 9 -2.04 -4.46 21.81
N LEU A 10 -1.44 -5.26 20.92
CA LEU A 10 -1.64 -6.69 20.82
C LEU A 10 -0.98 -7.44 21.98
N LYS A 11 -1.70 -8.41 22.52
CA LYS A 11 -1.16 -9.41 23.44
C LYS A 11 -1.63 -10.80 23.06
N ALA A 12 -0.71 -11.75 23.03
CA ALA A 12 -1.06 -13.16 23.00
C ALA A 12 -1.71 -13.54 24.33
N ALA A 13 -2.84 -14.24 24.27
CA ALA A 13 -3.58 -14.71 25.42
C ALA A 13 -3.89 -16.20 25.30
N SER A 14 -4.10 -16.83 26.45
CA SER A 14 -4.67 -18.16 26.61
C SER A 14 -6.09 -18.05 27.16
N TRP A 15 -6.87 -19.12 27.03
CA TRP A 15 -8.25 -19.14 27.52
C TRP A 15 -8.35 -18.88 29.04
N THR A 16 -7.34 -19.27 29.82
CA THR A 16 -7.29 -19.01 31.26
C THR A 16 -7.09 -17.53 31.58
N GLU A 17 -6.49 -16.75 30.68
CA GLU A 17 -6.25 -15.30 30.84
C GLU A 17 -7.45 -14.45 30.35
N ARG A 18 -8.58 -15.07 29.97
CA ARG A 18 -9.76 -14.34 29.43
C ARG A 18 -10.35 -13.31 30.39
N GLU A 19 -10.16 -13.50 31.69
CA GLU A 19 -10.67 -12.61 32.75
C GLU A 19 -9.92 -11.26 32.79
N ASP A 20 -8.76 -11.16 32.11
CA ASP A 20 -8.01 -9.90 31.94
C ASP A 20 -8.63 -8.98 30.87
N TYR A 21 -9.72 -9.40 30.23
CA TYR A 21 -10.38 -8.74 29.10
C TYR A 21 -11.85 -8.46 29.41
N ASP A 22 -12.37 -7.34 28.92
CA ASP A 22 -13.72 -6.83 29.24
C ASP A 22 -14.82 -7.27 28.26
N GLY A 23 -14.48 -8.27 27.44
CA GLY A 23 -15.36 -8.86 26.46
C GLY A 23 -14.62 -9.72 25.44
N LEU A 24 -15.37 -10.61 24.81
CA LEU A 24 -14.88 -11.48 23.75
C LEU A 24 -15.39 -11.00 22.40
N VAL A 25 -14.60 -11.16 21.35
CA VAL A 25 -15.01 -10.95 19.96
C VAL A 25 -14.73 -12.25 19.21
N LEU A 26 -15.79 -12.88 18.68
CA LEU A 26 -15.68 -14.09 17.86
C LEU A 26 -16.02 -13.73 16.41
N VAL A 27 -15.06 -13.94 15.52
CA VAL A 27 -15.34 -13.97 14.08
C VAL A 27 -15.68 -15.39 13.70
N SER A 28 -16.94 -15.60 13.35
CA SER A 28 -17.49 -16.92 13.02
C SER A 28 -17.73 -17.07 11.53
N ALA A 29 -17.50 -18.27 11.02
CA ALA A 29 -17.80 -18.70 9.67
C ALA A 29 -18.22 -20.17 9.70
N PRO A 30 -18.95 -20.66 8.68
CA PRO A 30 -19.10 -22.09 8.44
C PRO A 30 -17.74 -22.81 8.45
N ASP A 31 -17.72 -24.08 8.85
CA ASP A 31 -16.53 -24.96 8.81
C ASP A 31 -15.25 -24.46 9.51
N GLN A 32 -15.37 -23.49 10.43
CA GLN A 32 -14.27 -23.12 11.31
C GLN A 32 -14.01 -24.12 12.43
N ALA A 33 -12.75 -24.21 12.85
CA ALA A 33 -12.35 -24.97 14.02
C ALA A 33 -12.97 -24.39 15.29
N LYS A 34 -14.01 -25.04 15.83
CA LYS A 34 -14.75 -24.60 17.04
C LYS A 34 -13.92 -24.77 18.32
N SER A 35 -12.92 -23.93 18.50
CA SER A 35 -11.87 -24.06 19.49
C SER A 35 -12.36 -23.93 20.94
N GLN A 36 -13.36 -23.08 21.18
CA GLN A 36 -13.92 -22.81 22.50
C GLN A 36 -15.42 -23.12 22.52
N LYS A 37 -15.77 -24.33 22.97
CA LYS A 37 -17.14 -24.85 22.93
C LYS A 37 -18.17 -23.88 23.52
N VAL A 38 -17.87 -23.26 24.65
CA VAL A 38 -18.78 -22.32 25.33
C VAL A 38 -19.20 -21.12 24.47
N LEU A 39 -18.35 -20.66 23.56
CA LEU A 39 -18.69 -19.56 22.65
C LEU A 39 -19.67 -20.02 21.57
N HIS A 40 -19.40 -21.20 21.01
CA HIS A 40 -20.23 -21.80 19.97
C HIS A 40 -21.58 -22.27 20.49
N ASP A 41 -21.63 -22.76 21.72
CA ASP A 41 -22.89 -23.12 22.40
C ASP A 41 -23.77 -21.87 22.57
N ALA A 42 -23.20 -20.74 23.01
CA ALA A 42 -23.93 -19.48 23.15
C ALA A 42 -24.43 -18.90 21.81
N VAL A 43 -23.62 -18.99 20.76
CA VAL A 43 -24.04 -18.60 19.40
C VAL A 43 -25.15 -19.52 18.88
N SER A 44 -25.02 -20.83 19.09
CA SER A 44 -26.02 -21.82 18.67
C SER A 44 -27.35 -21.63 19.37
N GLU A 45 -27.32 -21.33 20.67
CA GLU A 45 -28.51 -20.95 21.43
C GLU A 45 -29.15 -19.67 20.87
N ALA A 46 -28.36 -18.62 20.66
CA ALA A 46 -28.86 -17.35 20.12
C ALA A 46 -29.51 -17.51 18.73
N LEU A 47 -28.95 -18.37 17.86
CA LEU A 47 -29.49 -18.69 16.54
C LEU A 47 -30.88 -19.35 16.58
N THR A 48 -31.26 -19.98 17.71
CA THR A 48 -32.63 -20.53 17.87
C THR A 48 -33.69 -19.44 18.00
N TYR A 49 -33.28 -18.25 18.44
CA TYR A 49 -34.15 -17.08 18.61
C TYR A 49 -34.04 -16.10 17.44
N ASP A 50 -32.85 -15.99 16.84
CA ASP A 50 -32.58 -15.05 15.74
C ASP A 50 -31.69 -15.69 14.67
N ALA A 51 -32.32 -16.16 13.59
CA ALA A 51 -31.64 -16.75 12.45
C ALA A 51 -30.76 -15.74 11.68
N ALA A 52 -31.01 -14.42 11.82
CA ALA A 52 -30.22 -13.40 11.15
C ALA A 52 -28.78 -13.33 11.66
N LEU A 53 -28.50 -13.88 12.85
CA LEU A 53 -27.14 -13.95 13.41
C LEU A 53 -26.17 -14.80 12.58
N THR A 54 -26.64 -15.49 11.55
CA THR A 54 -25.77 -16.12 10.53
C THR A 54 -25.04 -15.10 9.66
N SER A 55 -25.54 -13.87 9.55
CA SER A 55 -24.95 -12.77 8.77
C SER A 55 -24.91 -11.42 9.50
N GLU A 56 -25.62 -11.28 10.61
CA GLU A 56 -25.73 -10.04 11.38
C GLU A 56 -24.93 -10.10 12.70
N LEU A 57 -24.37 -8.96 13.09
CA LEU A 57 -23.60 -8.81 14.33
C LEU A 57 -24.51 -8.70 15.56
N ALA A 58 -24.10 -9.32 16.66
CA ALA A 58 -24.79 -9.18 17.94
C ALA A 58 -23.83 -9.08 19.14
N VAL A 59 -24.38 -8.60 20.26
CA VAL A 59 -23.72 -8.69 21.57
C VAL A 59 -24.54 -9.62 22.44
N LEU A 60 -23.97 -10.78 22.75
CA LEU A 60 -24.61 -11.85 23.50
C LEU A 60 -24.07 -11.87 24.95
N PRO A 61 -24.92 -12.11 25.95
CA PRO A 61 -24.45 -12.34 27.30
C PRO A 61 -23.83 -13.73 27.43
N LEU A 62 -22.63 -13.82 28.01
CA LEU A 62 -22.03 -15.09 28.43
C LEU A 62 -22.14 -15.19 29.95
N ARG A 63 -23.30 -15.67 30.42
CA ARG A 63 -23.67 -15.64 31.85
C ARG A 63 -22.70 -16.44 32.71
N ASP A 64 -22.30 -17.63 32.26
CA ASP A 64 -21.37 -18.51 32.99
C ASP A 64 -19.97 -17.92 33.15
N LEU A 65 -19.60 -17.00 32.27
CA LEU A 65 -18.30 -16.32 32.28
C LEU A 65 -18.39 -14.88 32.79
N ASN A 66 -19.57 -14.43 33.23
CA ASN A 66 -19.86 -13.06 33.64
C ASN A 66 -19.28 -12.00 32.67
N THR A 67 -19.40 -12.27 31.36
CA THR A 67 -18.87 -11.39 30.31
C THR A 67 -19.83 -11.31 29.14
N ARG A 68 -19.43 -10.61 28.09
CA ARG A 68 -20.20 -10.40 26.86
C ARG A 68 -19.40 -10.86 25.65
N LEU A 69 -20.10 -11.40 24.66
CA LEU A 69 -19.55 -11.84 23.39
C LEU A 69 -20.06 -10.94 22.28
N VAL A 70 -19.16 -10.30 21.54
CA VAL A 70 -19.49 -9.78 20.21
C VAL A 70 -19.41 -10.94 19.24
N HIS A 71 -20.56 -11.38 18.76
CA HIS A 71 -20.65 -12.34 17.66
C HIS A 71 -20.59 -11.58 16.34
N SER A 72 -19.63 -11.93 15.49
CA SER A 72 -19.36 -11.27 14.22
C SER A 72 -19.22 -12.27 13.08
N PRO A 73 -20.32 -12.70 12.46
CA PRO A 73 -20.26 -13.69 11.38
C PRO A 73 -19.64 -13.11 10.10
N THR A 74 -18.98 -13.95 9.30
CA THR A 74 -18.56 -13.62 7.93
C THR A 74 -19.74 -13.58 6.95
N GLY A 75 -20.89 -14.13 7.34
CA GLY A 75 -21.94 -14.51 6.41
C GLY A 75 -21.53 -15.73 5.56
N PRO A 76 -22.25 -15.99 4.45
CA PRO A 76 -21.94 -17.10 3.56
C PRO A 76 -20.53 -16.98 2.97
N ILE A 77 -19.64 -17.90 3.34
CA ILE A 77 -18.25 -17.91 2.87
C ILE A 77 -17.99 -18.99 1.80
N ASP A 78 -18.82 -20.04 1.78
CA ASP A 78 -18.69 -21.18 0.87
C ASP A 78 -19.19 -20.88 -0.55
N SER A 79 -19.58 -19.65 -0.83
CA SER A 79 -19.89 -19.25 -2.20
C SER A 79 -18.63 -19.28 -3.08
N ASP A 80 -18.83 -19.50 -4.39
CA ASP A 80 -17.77 -19.47 -5.40
C ASP A 80 -17.01 -18.13 -5.44
N TYR A 81 -17.65 -17.06 -4.94
CA TYR A 81 -17.12 -15.69 -4.93
C TYR A 81 -16.64 -15.24 -3.55
N GLY A 82 -16.77 -16.09 -2.51
CA GLY A 82 -16.29 -15.80 -1.17
C GLY A 82 -14.78 -15.89 -1.11
N ASP A 83 -14.14 -14.89 -0.47
CA ASP A 83 -12.70 -14.85 -0.26
C ASP A 83 -12.34 -14.43 1.18
N VAL A 84 -11.04 -14.50 1.48
CA VAL A 84 -10.51 -14.26 2.84
C VAL A 84 -10.83 -12.85 3.39
N ARG A 85 -11.17 -11.87 2.53
CA ARG A 85 -11.56 -10.51 2.96
C ARG A 85 -12.88 -10.50 3.72
N LEU A 86 -13.70 -11.55 3.63
CA LEU A 86 -14.90 -11.69 4.48
C LEU A 86 -14.53 -11.78 5.96
N PHE A 87 -13.45 -12.49 6.30
CA PHE A 87 -12.89 -12.50 7.67
C PHE A 87 -12.39 -11.12 8.08
N LYS A 88 -11.68 -10.43 7.18
CA LYS A 88 -11.18 -9.08 7.41
C LYS A 88 -12.33 -8.11 7.76
N LYS A 89 -13.38 -8.15 6.95
CA LYS A 89 -14.58 -7.32 7.12
C LYS A 89 -15.29 -7.65 8.43
N ALA A 90 -15.55 -8.93 8.69
CA ALA A 90 -16.19 -9.38 9.92
C ALA A 90 -15.40 -8.92 11.14
N ALA A 91 -14.08 -9.14 11.18
CA ALA A 91 -13.24 -8.67 12.27
C ALA A 91 -13.31 -7.16 12.49
N ALA A 92 -13.23 -6.37 11.40
CA ALA A 92 -13.31 -4.92 11.48
C ALA A 92 -14.68 -4.47 12.04
N ASP A 93 -15.78 -5.09 11.60
CA ASP A 93 -17.13 -4.75 12.06
C ASP A 93 -17.37 -5.22 13.51
N GLY A 94 -16.85 -6.39 13.88
CA GLY A 94 -16.85 -6.91 15.26
C GLY A 94 -16.12 -5.99 16.23
N ILE A 95 -14.92 -5.50 15.88
CA ILE A 95 -14.18 -4.54 16.69
C ILE A 95 -14.91 -3.20 16.79
N LYS A 96 -15.49 -2.68 15.69
CA LYS A 96 -16.31 -1.47 15.76
C LYS A 96 -17.53 -1.66 16.68
N ARG A 97 -18.16 -2.84 16.65
CA ARG A 97 -19.30 -3.17 17.52
C ARG A 97 -18.88 -3.31 18.98
N ALA A 98 -17.71 -3.88 19.27
CA ALA A 98 -17.09 -3.96 20.58
C ALA A 98 -16.83 -2.56 21.17
N LEU A 99 -16.25 -1.66 20.38
CA LEU A 99 -16.06 -0.26 20.79
C LEU A 99 -17.39 0.42 21.15
N LYS A 100 -18.43 0.21 20.32
CA LYS A 100 -19.77 0.76 20.55
C LYS A 100 -20.49 0.15 21.76
N SER A 101 -20.14 -1.06 22.21
CA SER A 101 -20.65 -1.61 23.48
C SER A 101 -19.88 -1.11 24.70
N GLY A 102 -18.83 -0.31 24.51
CA GLY A 102 -17.98 0.19 25.59
C GLY A 102 -16.85 -0.76 25.99
N MET A 103 -16.43 -1.68 25.11
CA MET A 103 -15.19 -2.44 25.33
C MET A 103 -13.96 -1.54 25.18
N LYS A 104 -13.01 -1.73 26.07
CA LYS A 104 -11.68 -1.11 26.09
C LYS A 104 -10.56 -2.15 26.07
N ALA A 105 -10.86 -3.40 26.40
CA ALA A 105 -9.91 -4.51 26.39
C ALA A 105 -10.53 -5.77 25.78
N PRO A 106 -10.90 -5.79 24.48
CA PRO A 106 -11.47 -6.98 23.86
C PRO A 106 -10.44 -8.12 23.71
N LEU A 107 -10.89 -9.37 23.87
CA LEU A 107 -10.17 -10.58 23.48
C LEU A 107 -10.75 -11.11 22.15
N LEU A 108 -9.96 -11.01 21.09
CA LEU A 108 -10.31 -11.52 19.77
C LEU A 108 -9.98 -13.01 19.66
N VAL A 109 -11.00 -13.81 19.38
CA VAL A 109 -10.88 -15.25 19.17
C VAL A 109 -10.75 -15.52 17.68
N LEU A 110 -9.69 -16.23 17.31
CA LEU A 110 -9.32 -16.57 15.95
C LEU A 110 -9.39 -18.07 15.75
N GLU A 111 -10.08 -18.49 14.70
CA GLU A 111 -10.31 -19.89 14.38
C GLU A 111 -9.84 -20.21 12.97
N GLU A 112 -9.19 -21.37 12.82
CA GLU A 112 -8.72 -21.89 11.54
C GLU A 112 -9.91 -22.16 10.60
N HIS A 113 -9.69 -21.95 9.31
CA HIS A 113 -10.64 -22.27 8.27
C HIS A 113 -10.00 -23.18 7.23
N SER A 114 -10.70 -24.25 6.86
CA SER A 114 -10.20 -25.29 5.94
C SER A 114 -9.83 -24.75 4.55
N ARG A 115 -10.66 -23.87 3.99
CA ARG A 115 -10.47 -23.25 2.66
C ARG A 115 -9.47 -22.10 2.63
N PHE A 116 -9.25 -21.40 3.75
CA PHE A 116 -8.51 -20.14 3.79
C PHE A 116 -7.36 -20.21 4.83
N PRO A 117 -6.15 -20.64 4.43
CA PRO A 117 -5.04 -20.88 5.36
C PRO A 117 -4.58 -19.63 6.14
N ARG A 118 -4.80 -18.43 5.59
CA ARG A 118 -4.45 -17.16 6.24
C ARG A 118 -5.64 -16.52 7.00
N ALA A 119 -6.77 -17.22 7.18
CA ALA A 119 -7.96 -16.65 7.80
C ALA A 119 -7.69 -15.99 9.17
N GLU A 120 -6.94 -16.63 10.06
CA GLU A 120 -6.62 -16.06 11.38
C GLU A 120 -5.81 -14.76 11.26
N LEU A 121 -4.80 -14.74 10.38
CA LEU A 121 -3.97 -13.56 10.15
C LEU A 121 -4.80 -12.41 9.56
N VAL A 122 -5.59 -12.69 8.53
CA VAL A 122 -6.44 -11.70 7.86
C VAL A 122 -7.53 -11.17 8.81
N THR A 123 -8.09 -12.03 9.66
CA THR A 123 -9.01 -11.64 10.74
C THR A 123 -8.34 -10.65 11.70
N LEU A 124 -7.13 -10.98 12.17
CA LEU A 124 -6.39 -10.10 13.08
C LEU A 124 -6.02 -8.76 12.43
N LEU A 125 -5.59 -8.76 11.17
CA LEU A 125 -5.29 -7.55 10.42
C LEU A 125 -6.55 -6.69 10.20
N GLY A 126 -7.72 -7.30 9.94
CA GLY A 126 -8.99 -6.58 9.85
C GLY A 126 -9.41 -5.92 11.17
N ALA A 127 -9.22 -6.62 12.28
CA ALA A 127 -9.43 -6.05 13.62
C ALA A 127 -8.49 -4.85 13.87
N LEU A 128 -7.22 -4.96 13.49
CA LEU A 128 -6.24 -3.87 13.63
C LEU A 128 -6.54 -2.67 12.73
N GLU A 129 -7.05 -2.91 11.52
CA GLU A 129 -7.51 -1.85 10.62
C GLU A 129 -8.61 -0.99 11.26
N ALA A 130 -9.58 -1.61 11.93
CA ALA A 130 -10.61 -0.87 12.67
C ALA A 130 -10.03 -0.01 13.82
N LEU A 131 -8.86 -0.35 14.34
CA LEU A 131 -8.18 0.35 15.43
C LEU A 131 -7.20 1.44 14.97
N TYR A 132 -6.91 1.54 13.67
CA TYR A 132 -6.06 2.60 13.13
C TYR A 132 -6.60 3.99 13.50
N VAL A 133 -5.72 4.86 13.98
CA VAL A 133 -6.02 6.28 14.24
C VAL A 133 -5.15 7.14 13.32
N PRO A 134 -5.73 7.98 12.45
CA PRO A 134 -4.95 8.87 11.59
C PRO A 134 -3.99 9.76 12.35
N ILE A 135 -2.80 10.01 11.81
CA ILE A 135 -1.72 10.74 12.49
C ILE A 135 -2.16 12.12 12.99
N GLN A 136 -3.00 12.84 12.24
CA GLN A 136 -3.48 14.16 12.67
C GLN A 136 -4.44 14.09 13.85
N VAL A 137 -5.21 13.02 13.97
CA VAL A 137 -6.04 12.79 15.16
C VAL A 137 -5.14 12.54 16.38
N ARG A 138 -4.08 11.75 16.22
CA ARG A 138 -3.11 11.47 17.30
C ARG A 138 -2.35 12.73 17.75
N GLU A 139 -2.06 13.64 16.82
CA GLU A 139 -1.33 14.88 17.09
C GLU A 139 -2.22 16.00 17.65
N SER A 140 -3.47 16.08 17.18
CA SER A 140 -4.43 17.10 17.66
C SER A 140 -5.03 16.77 19.02
N ASP A 141 -5.20 15.48 19.35
CA ASP A 141 -5.78 15.04 20.60
C ASP A 141 -4.99 13.86 21.20
N PRO A 142 -4.10 14.15 22.18
CA PRO A 142 -3.37 13.15 22.95
C PRO A 142 -4.21 12.01 23.54
N SER A 143 -5.48 12.26 23.88
CA SER A 143 -6.36 11.25 24.47
C SER A 143 -6.89 10.24 23.45
N LYS A 144 -6.74 10.54 22.15
CA LYS A 144 -7.25 9.73 21.04
C LYS A 144 -6.17 8.94 20.31
N VAL A 145 -4.95 8.88 20.84
CA VAL A 145 -3.83 8.12 20.23
C VAL A 145 -4.19 6.64 20.02
N GLN A 146 -5.08 6.10 20.85
CA GLN A 146 -5.58 4.73 20.77
C GLN A 146 -7.10 4.72 20.98
N LYS A 147 -7.80 3.75 20.36
CA LYS A 147 -9.26 3.56 20.53
C LYS A 147 -9.62 2.63 21.70
N ILE A 148 -8.68 1.77 22.08
CA ILE A 148 -8.77 0.76 23.16
C ILE A 148 -7.50 0.80 24.01
N ASP A 149 -7.50 0.13 25.15
CA ASP A 149 -6.36 0.04 26.07
C ASP A 149 -5.46 -1.16 25.75
N ARG A 150 -6.06 -2.28 25.29
CA ARG A 150 -5.36 -3.49 24.83
C ARG A 150 -6.27 -4.32 23.92
N ILE A 151 -5.69 -5.18 23.09
CA ILE A 151 -6.43 -6.25 22.41
C ILE A 151 -5.72 -7.59 22.66
N GLY A 152 -6.47 -8.53 23.22
CA GLY A 152 -6.01 -9.92 23.37
C GLY A 152 -6.26 -10.67 22.08
N VAL A 153 -5.39 -11.63 21.78
CA VAL A 153 -5.56 -12.58 20.68
C VAL A 153 -5.53 -13.99 21.26
N LEU A 154 -6.49 -14.82 20.85
CA LEU A 154 -6.56 -16.22 21.23
C LEU A 154 -6.70 -17.08 19.98
N THR A 155 -5.80 -18.05 19.80
CA THR A 155 -5.93 -19.15 18.82
C THR A 155 -6.05 -20.50 19.55
N SER A 156 -5.98 -21.60 18.80
CA SER A 156 -6.03 -22.98 19.34
C SER A 156 -4.91 -23.29 20.35
N CYS A 157 -3.75 -22.64 20.26
CA CYS A 157 -2.68 -22.79 21.25
C CYS A 157 -1.82 -21.53 21.42
N LYS A 158 -1.22 -21.37 22.61
CA LYS A 158 -0.46 -20.17 22.99
C LYS A 158 0.74 -19.91 22.07
N GLN A 159 1.52 -20.94 21.73
CA GLN A 159 2.69 -20.79 20.88
C GLN A 159 2.33 -20.28 19.47
N LYS A 160 1.23 -20.78 18.90
CA LYS A 160 0.71 -20.29 17.62
C LYS A 160 0.24 -18.84 17.74
N THR A 161 -0.48 -18.52 18.83
CA THR A 161 -0.95 -17.17 19.12
C THR A 161 0.24 -16.18 19.17
N GLU A 162 1.32 -16.52 19.87
CA GLU A 162 2.51 -15.66 20.00
C GLU A 162 3.16 -15.36 18.65
N LYS A 163 3.35 -16.37 17.80
CA LYS A 163 3.89 -16.19 16.44
C LYS A 163 2.98 -15.30 15.59
N LEU A 164 1.67 -15.56 15.62
CA LEU A 164 0.69 -14.80 14.85
C LEU A 164 0.64 -13.34 15.28
N VAL A 165 0.68 -13.07 16.59
CA VAL A 165 0.72 -11.72 17.17
C VAL A 165 1.98 -10.97 16.74
N GLN A 166 3.15 -11.61 16.80
CA GLN A 166 4.41 -11.01 16.36
C GLN A 166 4.37 -10.66 14.86
N LEU A 167 3.89 -11.58 14.03
CA LEU A 167 3.76 -11.36 12.60
C LEU A 167 2.78 -10.22 12.29
N ALA A 168 1.58 -10.24 12.87
CA ALA A 168 0.57 -9.22 12.66
C ALA A 168 1.04 -7.83 13.12
N ASP A 169 1.80 -7.75 14.23
CA ASP A 169 2.40 -6.49 14.68
C ASP A 169 3.40 -5.92 13.64
N VAL A 170 4.22 -6.77 13.02
CA VAL A 170 5.13 -6.34 11.95
C VAL A 170 4.38 -5.84 10.73
N LEU A 171 3.41 -6.62 10.22
CA LEU A 171 2.60 -6.21 9.07
C LEU A 171 1.80 -4.94 9.35
N GLU A 172 1.27 -4.80 10.55
CA GLU A 172 0.53 -3.62 10.95
C GLU A 172 1.44 -2.39 11.08
N SER A 173 2.69 -2.55 11.52
CA SER A 173 3.63 -1.42 11.57
C SER A 173 3.95 -0.85 10.19
N GLY A 174 4.16 -1.70 9.19
CA GLY A 174 4.36 -1.25 7.80
C GLY A 174 3.10 -0.62 7.21
N ARG A 175 1.93 -1.22 7.44
CA ARG A 175 0.65 -0.65 7.00
C ARG A 175 0.39 0.71 7.65
N ARG A 176 0.69 0.87 8.94
CA ARG A 176 0.58 2.15 9.66
C ARG A 176 1.48 3.22 9.06
N VAL A 177 2.74 2.91 8.71
CA VAL A 177 3.64 3.85 8.03
C VAL A 177 3.04 4.28 6.68
N ALA A 178 2.53 3.32 5.89
CA ALA A 178 1.88 3.62 4.62
C ALA A 178 0.62 4.49 4.79
N CYS A 179 -0.23 4.19 5.79
CA CYS A 179 -1.43 4.98 6.08
C CYS A 179 -1.08 6.37 6.63
N ASP A 180 -0.12 6.49 7.54
CA ASP A 180 0.28 7.77 8.12
C ASP A 180 0.82 8.74 7.07
N ILE A 181 1.61 8.24 6.12
CA ILE A 181 2.07 9.05 4.99
C ILE A 181 0.91 9.30 4.03
N GLY A 182 0.21 8.25 3.57
CA GLY A 182 -0.78 8.35 2.49
C GLY A 182 -2.09 9.06 2.83
N ASP A 183 -2.62 8.85 4.05
CA ASP A 183 -3.91 9.39 4.48
C ASP A 183 -3.82 10.86 4.93
N ALA A 184 -2.63 11.27 5.35
CA ALA A 184 -2.45 12.59 5.93
C ALA A 184 -2.68 13.73 4.92
N ASP A 185 -3.09 14.87 5.47
CA ASP A 185 -3.39 16.07 4.72
C ASP A 185 -2.13 16.62 4.01
N PRO A 186 -2.32 17.50 3.02
CA PRO A 186 -1.23 18.02 2.20
C PRO A 186 -0.11 18.72 2.97
N GLU A 187 -0.42 19.34 4.11
CA GLU A 187 0.55 20.13 4.86
C GLU A 187 1.27 19.27 5.89
N ARG A 188 0.57 18.34 6.56
CA ARG A 188 1.20 17.40 7.50
C ARG A 188 2.16 16.44 6.81
N MET A 189 1.89 16.07 5.55
CA MET A 189 2.76 15.21 4.74
C MET A 189 3.15 15.89 3.41
N ALA A 190 3.54 17.16 3.49
CA ALA A 190 4.32 17.84 2.45
C ALA A 190 5.72 17.17 2.30
N PRO A 191 6.45 17.37 1.20
CA PRO A 191 7.66 16.59 0.90
C PRO A 191 8.71 16.59 2.02
N GLN A 192 9.00 17.76 2.61
CA GLN A 192 9.91 17.88 3.75
C GLN A 192 9.39 17.18 5.02
N ARG A 193 8.07 17.21 5.26
CA ARG A 193 7.46 16.54 6.43
C ARG A 193 7.48 15.03 6.30
N VAL A 194 7.38 14.52 5.07
CA VAL A 194 7.57 13.09 4.81
C VAL A 194 9.01 12.69 5.09
N GLU A 195 10.00 13.47 4.65
CA GLU A 195 11.41 13.28 5.04
C GLU A 195 11.59 13.21 6.56
N GLU A 196 11.06 14.19 7.30
CA GLU A 196 11.13 14.23 8.76
C GLU A 196 10.49 12.99 9.41
N TYR A 197 9.37 12.51 8.87
CA TYR A 197 8.68 11.32 9.35
C TYR A 197 9.51 10.06 9.10
N VAL A 198 9.99 9.83 7.87
CA VAL A 198 10.75 8.61 7.56
C VAL A 198 12.10 8.56 8.26
N ARG A 199 12.76 9.71 8.49
CA ARG A 199 13.99 9.76 9.31
C ARG A 199 13.75 9.27 10.74
N LYS A 200 12.56 9.49 11.30
CA LYS A 200 12.20 8.97 12.63
C LYS A 200 11.90 7.48 12.61
N VAL A 201 11.18 7.01 11.58
CA VAL A 201 10.87 5.58 11.40
C VAL A 201 12.15 4.76 11.27
N PHE A 202 13.10 5.23 10.47
CA PHE A 202 14.35 4.52 10.13
C PHE A 202 15.57 4.99 10.95
N ALA A 203 15.36 5.55 12.15
CA ALA A 203 16.42 6.13 12.96
C ALA A 203 17.43 5.12 13.54
N ASP A 204 17.09 3.83 13.55
CA ASP A 204 17.93 2.75 14.10
C ASP A 204 19.11 2.37 13.20
N GLY A 205 19.16 2.88 11.96
CA GLY A 205 20.22 2.62 10.99
C GLY A 205 20.13 1.27 10.28
N THR A 206 19.10 0.46 10.55
CA THR A 206 18.87 -0.81 9.83
C THR A 206 18.57 -0.56 8.36
N ILE A 207 17.84 0.53 8.06
CA ILE A 207 17.62 1.03 6.71
C ILE A 207 18.52 2.25 6.51
N LYS A 208 19.40 2.19 5.51
CA LYS A 208 20.16 3.37 5.08
C LYS A 208 19.22 4.35 4.40
N LEU A 209 19.26 5.62 4.82
CA LEU A 209 18.38 6.67 4.33
C LEU A 209 19.20 7.84 3.77
N ASP A 210 19.06 8.09 2.47
CA ASP A 210 19.68 9.21 1.75
C ASP A 210 18.60 10.13 1.19
N VAL A 211 18.79 11.46 1.24
CA VAL A 211 17.81 12.43 0.72
C VAL A 211 18.48 13.42 -0.21
N LEU A 212 17.89 13.60 -1.39
CA LEU A 212 18.26 14.65 -2.34
C LEU A 212 17.20 15.75 -2.32
N SER A 213 17.66 16.97 -1.99
CA SER A 213 16.83 18.17 -1.89
C SER A 213 17.42 19.39 -2.60
N ASP A 214 18.68 19.30 -3.03
CA ASP A 214 19.36 20.36 -3.78
C ASP A 214 18.79 20.46 -5.20
N LEU A 215 18.30 21.65 -5.58
CA LEU A 215 17.62 21.86 -6.85
C LEU A 215 18.53 21.67 -8.06
N GLN A 216 19.80 22.05 -7.97
CA GLN A 216 20.74 21.88 -9.09
C GLN A 216 21.01 20.39 -9.33
N HIS A 217 21.21 19.64 -8.25
CA HIS A 217 21.38 18.20 -8.30
C HIS A 217 20.12 17.49 -8.83
N LEU A 218 18.93 17.87 -8.36
CA LEU A 218 17.67 17.33 -8.85
C LEU A 218 17.46 17.64 -10.35
N THR A 219 17.73 18.86 -10.79
CA THR A 219 17.63 19.26 -12.21
C THR A 219 18.53 18.41 -13.09
N LYS A 220 19.76 18.14 -12.62
CA LYS A 220 20.76 17.36 -13.37
C LYS A 220 20.43 15.88 -13.42
N GLU A 221 20.09 15.28 -12.28
CA GLU A 221 19.95 13.83 -12.15
C GLU A 221 18.53 13.32 -12.44
N PHE A 222 17.50 14.15 -12.20
CA PHE A 222 16.08 13.82 -12.34
C PHE A 222 15.27 14.98 -13.00
N PRO A 223 15.60 15.35 -14.25
CA PRO A 223 14.98 16.49 -14.95
C PRO A 223 13.45 16.41 -15.09
N LEU A 224 12.85 15.22 -15.27
CA LEU A 224 11.40 15.06 -15.33
C LEU A 224 10.73 15.26 -13.96
N PHE A 225 11.38 14.80 -12.89
CA PHE A 225 10.93 15.09 -11.52
C PHE A 225 10.98 16.59 -11.24
N GLU A 226 12.10 17.23 -11.58
CA GLU A 226 12.26 18.66 -11.32
C GLU A 226 11.27 19.49 -12.13
N ALA A 227 10.94 19.08 -13.36
CA ALA A 227 9.92 19.77 -14.16
C ALA A 227 8.58 19.92 -13.43
N VAL A 228 8.13 18.87 -12.73
CA VAL A 228 6.92 18.87 -11.90
C VAL A 228 7.11 19.72 -10.63
N ASN A 229 8.32 19.71 -10.07
CA ASN A 229 8.67 20.46 -8.85
C ASN A 229 8.81 21.97 -9.08
N ARG A 230 9.04 22.44 -10.31
CA ARG A 230 9.40 23.85 -10.61
C ARG A 230 8.48 24.90 -9.97
N ALA A 231 7.16 24.69 -10.01
CA ALA A 231 6.21 25.62 -9.39
C ALA A 231 6.18 25.53 -7.86
N ALA A 232 6.40 24.34 -7.31
CA ALA A 232 6.44 24.12 -5.87
C ALA A 232 7.76 24.58 -5.23
N SER A 233 8.87 24.54 -5.97
CA SER A 233 10.22 24.75 -5.44
C SER A 233 10.48 26.18 -4.93
N VAL A 234 9.70 27.16 -5.40
CA VAL A 234 9.72 28.54 -4.90
C VAL A 234 9.11 28.70 -3.50
N VAL A 235 8.32 27.72 -3.04
CA VAL A 235 7.77 27.67 -1.69
C VAL A 235 8.56 26.66 -0.87
N GLU A 236 9.34 27.13 0.10
CA GLU A 236 10.28 26.30 0.85
C GLU A 236 9.68 25.00 1.40
N ARG A 237 8.51 25.09 2.05
CA ARG A 237 7.82 23.93 2.65
C ARG A 237 7.26 22.93 1.62
N HIS A 238 7.19 23.28 0.34
CA HIS A 238 6.71 22.39 -0.74
C HIS A 238 7.85 21.86 -1.61
N ARG A 239 9.10 22.29 -1.39
CA ARG A 239 10.25 21.85 -2.19
C ARG A 239 10.33 20.33 -2.21
N GLY A 240 10.44 19.76 -3.41
CA GLY A 240 10.56 18.33 -3.62
C GLY A 240 11.70 17.67 -2.84
N ARG A 241 11.54 16.37 -2.59
CA ARG A 241 12.53 15.47 -2.01
C ARG A 241 12.53 14.18 -2.81
N VAL A 242 13.71 13.71 -3.17
CA VAL A 242 13.89 12.30 -3.53
C VAL A 242 14.50 11.61 -2.32
N ILE A 243 13.79 10.65 -1.75
CA ILE A 243 14.24 9.91 -0.58
C ILE A 243 14.57 8.48 -1.01
N PHE A 244 15.80 8.04 -0.76
CA PHE A 244 16.23 6.66 -0.96
C PHE A 244 16.27 5.92 0.37
N LEU A 245 15.73 4.71 0.39
CA LEU A 245 15.75 3.77 1.50
C LEU A 245 16.41 2.49 1.03
N GLU A 246 17.43 2.01 1.71
CA GLU A 246 18.18 0.82 1.32
C GLU A 246 18.34 -0.14 2.49
N TYR A 247 17.91 -1.38 2.26
CA TYR A 247 18.21 -2.54 3.10
C TYR A 247 19.14 -3.47 2.32
N ASP A 248 20.28 -3.79 2.92
CA ASP A 248 21.25 -4.73 2.36
C ASP A 248 21.69 -5.73 3.45
N PRO A 249 21.28 -7.02 3.36
CA PRO A 249 21.72 -8.05 4.29
C PRO A 249 23.19 -8.46 4.06
N LYS A 250 23.86 -7.89 3.04
CA LYS A 250 25.24 -8.11 2.58
C LYS A 250 25.52 -9.50 2.02
N ASP A 251 25.24 -10.53 2.80
CA ASP A 251 25.53 -11.92 2.46
C ASP A 251 24.26 -12.66 2.03
N ASN A 252 24.39 -13.66 1.15
CA ASN A 252 23.32 -14.57 0.72
C ASN A 252 22.13 -13.92 0.00
N VAL A 253 22.31 -12.74 -0.60
CA VAL A 253 21.30 -12.09 -1.45
C VAL A 253 21.03 -12.96 -2.69
N THR A 254 19.78 -13.42 -2.86
CA THR A 254 19.33 -14.19 -4.03
C THR A 254 18.40 -13.39 -4.94
N GLU A 255 17.85 -12.27 -4.45
CA GLU A 255 17.00 -11.36 -5.21
C GLU A 255 17.19 -9.92 -4.73
N THR A 256 17.17 -8.98 -5.67
CA THR A 256 17.21 -7.53 -5.37
C THR A 256 15.94 -6.87 -5.88
N LEU A 257 15.23 -6.18 -4.98
CA LEU A 257 14.00 -5.47 -5.30
C LEU A 257 14.29 -3.97 -5.38
N PHE A 258 13.87 -3.34 -6.47
CA PHE A 258 13.97 -1.89 -6.67
C PHE A 258 12.56 -1.29 -6.75
N LEU A 259 12.21 -0.37 -5.85
CA LEU A 259 10.84 0.14 -5.68
C LEU A 259 10.80 1.65 -5.91
N VAL A 260 10.15 2.14 -6.96
CA VAL A 260 9.89 3.57 -7.15
C VAL A 260 8.44 3.86 -6.78
N GLY A 261 8.21 4.60 -5.71
CA GLY A 261 6.87 5.01 -5.29
C GLY A 261 6.52 6.43 -5.78
N LYS A 262 5.33 6.59 -6.39
CA LYS A 262 4.76 7.91 -6.71
C LYS A 262 4.49 8.67 -5.41
N GLY A 263 5.15 9.82 -5.25
CA GLY A 263 5.10 10.65 -4.03
C GLY A 263 4.47 12.03 -4.24
N VAL A 264 3.41 12.14 -5.06
CA VAL A 264 2.77 13.45 -5.29
C VAL A 264 1.94 13.82 -4.05
N THR A 265 2.52 14.67 -3.21
CA THR A 265 1.97 15.03 -1.89
C THR A 265 0.64 15.77 -1.94
N TYR A 266 0.45 16.52 -3.02
CA TYR A 266 -0.82 17.08 -3.44
C TYR A 266 -0.77 17.36 -4.93
N ASP A 267 -1.82 16.96 -5.64
CA ASP A 267 -1.93 17.13 -7.09
C ASP A 267 -3.01 18.14 -7.45
N THR A 268 -2.60 19.33 -7.91
CA THR A 268 -3.52 20.32 -8.48
C THR A 268 -3.77 20.11 -9.97
N GLY A 269 -3.01 19.21 -10.61
CA GLY A 269 -2.91 19.05 -12.06
C GLY A 269 -1.93 20.00 -12.75
N GLY A 270 -1.24 20.87 -12.01
CA GLY A 270 -0.31 21.84 -12.61
C GLY A 270 -1.03 22.92 -13.44
N ALA A 271 -0.51 23.23 -14.62
CA ALA A 271 -1.14 24.18 -15.56
C ALA A 271 -2.47 23.65 -16.14
N ASP A 272 -2.58 22.34 -16.36
CA ASP A 272 -3.80 21.59 -16.65
C ASP A 272 -4.62 21.36 -15.35
N VAL A 273 -4.99 22.46 -14.71
CA VAL A 273 -5.58 22.46 -13.36
C VAL A 273 -6.85 21.61 -13.24
N LYS A 274 -6.94 20.81 -12.18
CA LYS A 274 -8.17 20.09 -11.82
C LYS A 274 -9.25 21.09 -11.40
N ILE A 275 -10.39 21.04 -12.07
CA ILE A 275 -11.55 21.91 -11.79
C ILE A 275 -12.70 21.14 -11.12
N SER A 276 -13.81 21.81 -10.85
CA SER A 276 -15.07 21.20 -10.40
C SER A 276 -14.99 20.36 -9.11
N GLY A 277 -14.07 20.71 -8.20
CA GLY A 277 -13.90 20.02 -6.92
C GLY A 277 -13.11 18.72 -6.99
N CYS A 278 -12.56 18.36 -8.15
CA CYS A 278 -11.78 17.13 -8.35
C CYS A 278 -10.43 17.10 -7.61
N MET A 279 -10.06 18.16 -6.89
CA MET A 279 -8.88 18.18 -6.01
C MET A 279 -9.12 17.52 -4.65
N ILE A 280 -10.37 17.27 -4.25
CA ILE A 280 -10.69 16.58 -3.00
C ILE A 280 -10.10 15.16 -3.06
N GLY A 281 -9.30 14.80 -2.06
CA GLY A 281 -8.62 13.50 -1.98
C GLY A 281 -7.28 13.42 -2.71
N MET A 282 -6.85 14.44 -3.45
CA MET A 282 -5.55 14.46 -4.13
C MET A 282 -4.34 14.54 -3.20
N SER A 283 -4.57 14.65 -1.88
CA SER A 283 -3.53 14.40 -0.89
C SER A 283 -3.10 12.92 -0.88
N ARG A 284 -3.91 11.99 -1.37
CA ARG A 284 -3.58 10.56 -1.42
C ARG A 284 -2.71 10.16 -2.60
N ASP A 285 -2.32 11.12 -3.43
CA ASP A 285 -1.53 10.86 -4.64
C ASP A 285 -0.04 10.54 -4.37
N LYS A 286 0.28 10.39 -3.09
CA LYS A 286 1.55 9.92 -2.51
C LYS A 286 1.47 8.49 -1.96
N CYS A 287 0.34 7.79 -2.09
CA CYS A 287 0.17 6.43 -1.54
C CYS A 287 1.17 5.42 -2.13
N GLY A 288 1.67 5.62 -3.36
CA GLY A 288 2.71 4.79 -3.94
C GLY A 288 4.04 4.86 -3.19
N ALA A 289 4.50 6.08 -2.89
CA ALA A 289 5.67 6.31 -2.03
C ALA A 289 5.43 5.85 -0.59
N ALA A 290 4.22 6.07 -0.07
CA ALA A 290 3.83 5.61 1.25
C ALA A 290 3.91 4.08 1.38
N ALA A 291 3.45 3.34 0.38
CA ALA A 291 3.54 1.90 0.34
C ALA A 291 5.00 1.41 0.27
N ALA A 292 5.86 2.07 -0.51
CA ALA A 292 7.29 1.75 -0.53
C ALA A 292 7.92 1.92 0.88
N ALA A 293 7.63 3.01 1.58
CA ALA A 293 8.09 3.20 2.96
C ALA A 293 7.50 2.16 3.93
N GLY A 294 6.22 1.82 3.79
CA GLY A 294 5.56 0.80 4.61
C GLY A 294 6.15 -0.60 4.44
N PHE A 295 6.47 -0.99 3.20
CA PHE A 295 7.17 -2.25 2.94
C PHE A 295 8.60 -2.24 3.52
N MET A 296 9.32 -1.11 3.39
CA MET A 296 10.65 -0.96 4.01
C MET A 296 10.62 -1.07 5.54
N GLU A 297 9.54 -0.63 6.21
CA GLU A 297 9.36 -0.85 7.65
C GLU A 297 9.20 -2.35 7.98
N MET A 298 8.48 -3.12 7.17
CA MET A 298 8.39 -4.58 7.37
C MET A 298 9.74 -5.26 7.15
N VAL A 299 10.47 -4.86 6.11
CA VAL A 299 11.83 -5.32 5.84
C VAL A 299 12.77 -4.97 7.00
N ARG A 300 12.69 -3.75 7.54
CA ARG A 300 13.47 -3.32 8.72
C ARG A 300 13.26 -4.23 9.92
N ARG A 301 12.01 -4.63 10.17
CA ARG A 301 11.63 -5.44 11.32
C ARG A 301 11.94 -6.93 11.14
N LEU A 302 11.78 -7.47 9.94
CA LEU A 302 12.01 -8.90 9.65
C LEU A 302 13.45 -9.22 9.29
N GLN A 303 14.18 -8.26 8.73
CA GLN A 303 15.57 -8.38 8.28
C GLN A 303 15.82 -9.65 7.45
N PRO A 304 15.10 -9.82 6.31
CA PRO A 304 15.23 -11.02 5.47
C PRO A 304 16.65 -11.17 4.93
N LYS A 305 17.28 -12.33 5.14
CA LYS A 305 18.68 -12.53 4.78
C LYS A 305 18.93 -12.72 3.28
N ASN A 306 17.90 -13.06 2.52
CA ASN A 306 17.99 -13.45 1.12
C ASN A 306 17.57 -12.34 0.14
N ILE A 307 17.09 -11.19 0.63
CA ILE A 307 16.53 -10.13 -0.22
C ILE A 307 17.19 -8.79 0.10
N ARG A 308 17.77 -8.16 -0.91
CA ARG A 308 18.17 -6.74 -0.86
C ARG A 308 17.01 -5.89 -1.38
N VAL A 309 16.70 -4.77 -0.71
CA VAL A 309 15.61 -3.88 -1.12
C VAL A 309 16.10 -2.44 -1.19
N VAL A 310 15.88 -1.79 -2.33
CA VAL A 310 16.18 -0.38 -2.54
C VAL A 310 14.90 0.32 -2.98
N ALA A 311 14.45 1.30 -2.22
CA ALA A 311 13.25 2.08 -2.52
C ALA A 311 13.58 3.56 -2.75
N ALA A 312 12.87 4.19 -3.67
CA ALA A 312 12.89 5.62 -3.93
C ALA A 312 11.48 6.20 -3.79
N MET A 313 11.36 7.28 -3.01
CA MET A 313 10.12 8.04 -2.84
C MET A 313 10.24 9.37 -3.59
N SER A 314 9.40 9.56 -4.61
CA SER A 314 9.37 10.76 -5.47
C SER A 314 8.51 11.87 -4.86
N MET A 315 8.92 12.43 -3.72
CA MET A 315 8.10 13.38 -2.96
C MET A 315 8.07 14.77 -3.60
N VAL A 316 6.96 15.13 -4.24
CA VAL A 316 6.78 16.45 -4.87
C VAL A 316 5.37 16.97 -4.66
N ARG A 317 5.13 18.26 -4.89
CA ARG A 317 3.78 18.83 -4.99
C ARG A 317 3.57 19.36 -6.41
N ASN A 318 2.62 18.82 -7.15
CA ASN A 318 2.28 19.34 -8.47
C ASN A 318 1.45 20.62 -8.30
N SER A 319 2.11 21.77 -8.40
CA SER A 319 1.52 23.08 -8.13
C SER A 319 1.33 23.89 -9.40
N ILE A 320 0.36 24.81 -9.36
CA ILE A 320 0.19 25.85 -10.38
C ILE A 320 0.88 27.15 -9.94
N GLY A 321 1.63 27.78 -10.85
CA GLY A 321 2.32 29.05 -10.60
C GLY A 321 3.11 29.53 -11.82
N SER A 322 3.81 30.66 -11.68
CA SER A 322 4.58 31.26 -12.79
C SER A 322 5.71 30.37 -13.34
N ASN A 323 6.15 29.40 -12.54
CA ASN A 323 7.21 28.45 -12.89
C ASN A 323 6.65 27.05 -13.22
N SER A 324 5.34 26.90 -13.39
CA SER A 324 4.78 25.61 -13.83
C SER A 324 5.38 25.20 -15.16
N TYR A 325 5.66 23.90 -15.29
CA TYR A 325 5.81 23.33 -16.61
C TYR A 325 4.47 23.36 -17.34
N VAL A 326 4.50 23.44 -18.66
CA VAL A 326 3.31 23.53 -19.51
C VAL A 326 3.34 22.50 -20.63
N ALA A 327 2.17 22.26 -21.23
CA ALA A 327 2.08 21.49 -22.47
C ALA A 327 2.99 22.07 -23.57
N ASP A 328 3.39 21.23 -24.52
CA ASP A 328 4.33 21.49 -25.61
C ASP A 328 5.81 21.60 -25.22
N GLU A 329 6.15 21.73 -23.94
CA GLU A 329 7.54 21.60 -23.49
C GLU A 329 8.12 20.23 -23.84
N VAL A 330 9.38 20.20 -24.27
CA VAL A 330 10.14 18.96 -24.51
C VAL A 330 11.27 18.88 -23.49
N ILE A 331 11.17 17.93 -22.57
CA ILE A 331 12.13 17.74 -21.48
C ILE A 331 12.94 16.48 -21.75
N THR A 332 14.27 16.60 -21.68
CA THR A 332 15.15 15.44 -21.82
C THR A 332 15.23 14.69 -20.49
N ALA A 333 14.78 13.45 -20.48
CA ALA A 333 14.87 12.54 -19.35
C ALA A 333 16.32 12.13 -19.06
N ARG A 334 16.59 11.58 -17.87
CA ARG A 334 17.88 10.99 -17.48
C ARG A 334 18.37 9.95 -18.48
N SER A 335 17.45 9.19 -19.07
CA SER A 335 17.73 8.18 -20.10
C SER A 335 18.21 8.77 -21.43
N GLY A 336 18.16 10.09 -21.60
CA GLY A 336 18.39 10.81 -22.85
C GLY A 336 17.14 10.95 -23.72
N LYS A 337 16.02 10.29 -23.36
CA LYS A 337 14.76 10.39 -24.12
C LYS A 337 14.15 11.78 -24.02
N ARG A 338 13.75 12.35 -25.15
CA ARG A 338 13.07 13.65 -25.25
C ARG A 338 11.56 13.45 -25.09
N VAL A 339 11.03 13.87 -23.94
CA VAL A 339 9.63 13.74 -23.55
C VAL A 339 8.86 15.02 -23.88
N ARG A 340 7.89 14.95 -24.78
CA ARG A 340 6.93 16.04 -25.00
C ARG A 340 5.83 16.00 -23.96
N VAL A 341 5.69 17.07 -23.20
CA VAL A 341 4.61 17.29 -22.24
C VAL A 341 3.31 17.56 -23.01
N VAL A 342 2.26 16.83 -22.65
CA VAL A 342 0.93 16.99 -23.28
C VAL A 342 -0.11 17.41 -22.25
N ASN A 343 0.04 16.94 -21.00
CA ASN A 343 -0.90 17.24 -19.92
C ASN A 343 -0.17 17.21 -18.58
N THR A 344 -0.14 18.31 -17.85
CA THR A 344 0.58 18.45 -16.57
C THR A 344 -0.11 17.72 -15.41
N ASP A 345 -1.33 17.21 -15.61
CA ASP A 345 -2.05 16.26 -14.73
C ASP A 345 -1.59 14.80 -14.93
N ALA A 346 -0.63 14.57 -15.83
CA ALA A 346 0.06 13.30 -16.00
C ALA A 346 1.47 13.37 -15.38
N GLU A 347 1.61 14.01 -14.23
CA GLU A 347 2.85 14.25 -13.48
C GLU A 347 3.43 12.99 -12.84
N GLY A 348 2.58 12.06 -12.38
CA GLY A 348 3.00 10.89 -11.61
C GLY A 348 4.02 10.01 -12.33
N ARG A 349 3.88 9.89 -13.66
CA ARG A 349 4.83 9.13 -14.49
C ARG A 349 6.13 9.90 -14.73
N MET A 350 6.09 11.23 -14.73
CA MET A 350 7.27 12.09 -14.89
C MET A 350 8.17 11.99 -13.67
N VAL A 351 7.59 12.08 -12.46
CA VAL A 351 8.34 12.08 -11.19
C VAL A 351 9.00 10.73 -10.89
N MET A 352 8.54 9.65 -11.53
CA MET A 352 9.09 8.31 -11.35
C MET A 352 10.08 7.89 -12.45
N ALA A 353 9.96 8.39 -13.68
CA ALA A 353 10.68 7.83 -14.82
C ALA A 353 12.23 7.96 -14.70
N ASP A 354 12.74 9.09 -14.21
CA ASP A 354 14.19 9.24 -14.03
C ASP A 354 14.72 8.40 -12.87
N LEU A 355 13.94 8.24 -11.80
CA LEU A 355 14.28 7.34 -10.69
C LEU A 355 14.30 5.88 -11.16
N LEU A 356 13.34 5.51 -12.01
CA LEU A 356 13.30 4.19 -12.63
C LEU A 356 14.50 3.98 -13.57
N CYS A 357 14.95 5.01 -14.29
CA CYS A 357 16.18 4.95 -15.09
C CYS A 357 17.41 4.70 -14.22
N LYS A 358 17.54 5.42 -13.10
CA LYS A 358 18.61 5.20 -12.12
C LYS A 358 18.59 3.76 -11.59
N PHE A 359 17.42 3.26 -11.18
CA PHE A 359 17.31 1.87 -10.68
C PHE A 359 17.56 0.83 -11.76
N LYS A 360 17.23 1.09 -13.03
CA LYS A 360 17.64 0.25 -14.16
C LYS A 360 19.17 0.21 -14.28
N GLU A 361 19.86 1.34 -14.14
CA GLU A 361 21.34 1.39 -14.13
C GLU A 361 21.94 0.58 -12.97
N ASP A 362 21.37 0.70 -11.77
CA ASP A 362 21.81 -0.04 -10.59
C ASP A 362 21.54 -1.55 -10.72
N ALA A 363 20.42 -1.92 -11.34
CA ALA A 363 19.98 -3.30 -11.51
C ALA A 363 20.92 -4.15 -12.36
N LEU A 364 21.65 -3.54 -13.31
CA LEU A 364 22.66 -4.24 -14.13
C LEU A 364 23.78 -4.86 -13.30
N LYS A 365 23.96 -4.40 -12.05
CA LYS A 365 24.98 -4.88 -11.10
C LYS A 365 24.38 -5.69 -9.96
N ALA A 366 23.07 -5.90 -9.97
CA ALA A 366 22.33 -6.53 -8.88
C ALA A 366 22.05 -8.01 -9.16
N VAL A 367 21.88 -8.79 -8.09
CA VAL A 367 21.51 -10.21 -8.20
C VAL A 367 20.01 -10.31 -8.46
N ASN A 368 19.64 -10.93 -9.59
CA ASN A 368 18.25 -11.21 -10.00
C ASN A 368 17.32 -10.01 -9.75
N PRO A 369 17.55 -8.85 -10.40
CA PRO A 369 16.81 -7.64 -10.10
C PRO A 369 15.35 -7.73 -10.55
N HIS A 370 14.46 -7.18 -9.73
CA HIS A 370 13.08 -6.87 -10.11
C HIS A 370 12.73 -5.43 -9.75
N LEU A 371 12.34 -4.65 -10.77
CA LEU A 371 11.98 -3.25 -10.62
C LEU A 371 10.47 -3.09 -10.53
N PHE A 372 10.04 -2.16 -9.69
CA PHE A 372 8.64 -1.82 -9.50
C PHE A 372 8.45 -0.33 -9.58
N THR A 373 7.33 0.08 -10.13
CA THR A 373 6.73 1.37 -9.80
C THR A 373 5.41 1.12 -9.09
N ILE A 374 5.15 1.85 -8.02
CA ILE A 374 3.91 1.77 -7.24
C ILE A 374 3.26 3.14 -7.27
N ALA A 375 2.03 3.25 -7.80
CA ALA A 375 1.43 4.55 -8.01
C ALA A 375 -0.10 4.53 -8.00
N THR A 376 -0.69 5.59 -7.45
CA THR A 376 -2.09 5.98 -7.68
C THR A 376 -2.18 6.68 -9.04
N LEU A 377 -1.94 5.95 -10.14
CA LEU A 377 -1.57 6.61 -11.39
C LEU A 377 -2.76 7.01 -12.25
N THR A 378 -3.81 6.20 -12.30
CA THR A 378 -4.90 6.44 -13.25
C THR A 378 -6.31 6.20 -12.71
N GLY A 379 -7.22 7.11 -13.05
CA GLY A 379 -8.65 6.90 -12.81
C GLY A 379 -9.21 5.74 -13.64
N HIS A 380 -8.59 5.41 -14.79
CA HIS A 380 -8.97 4.24 -15.57
C HIS A 380 -8.76 2.93 -14.80
N ALA A 381 -7.71 2.78 -14.00
CA ALA A 381 -7.51 1.59 -13.19
C ALA A 381 -8.71 1.38 -12.24
N TYR A 382 -9.15 2.45 -11.56
CA TYR A 382 -10.35 2.43 -10.72
C TYR A 382 -11.60 1.97 -11.48
N LEU A 383 -11.85 2.55 -12.67
CA LEU A 383 -12.98 2.17 -13.50
C LEU A 383 -12.90 0.72 -14.05
N THR A 384 -11.71 0.13 -14.07
CA THR A 384 -11.49 -1.23 -14.60
C THR A 384 -11.77 -2.29 -13.55
N VAL A 385 -11.24 -2.12 -12.34
CA VAL A 385 -11.24 -3.18 -11.30
C VAL A 385 -12.10 -2.87 -10.08
N GLY A 386 -12.56 -1.62 -9.93
CA GLY A 386 -13.38 -1.21 -8.79
C GLY A 386 -12.60 -1.02 -7.48
N ASP A 387 -13.33 -0.60 -6.43
CA ASP A 387 -12.76 -0.31 -5.10
C ASP A 387 -12.13 -1.57 -4.48
N GLY A 388 -10.91 -1.44 -3.96
CA GLY A 388 -10.22 -2.49 -3.21
C GLY A 388 -9.37 -3.45 -4.02
N TYR A 389 -9.16 -3.20 -5.32
CA TYR A 389 -8.30 -4.02 -6.19
C TYR A 389 -7.15 -3.19 -6.79
N ALA A 390 -5.96 -3.76 -6.85
CA ALA A 390 -4.82 -3.17 -7.53
C ALA A 390 -4.64 -3.78 -8.93
N ILE A 391 -3.87 -3.14 -9.81
CA ILE A 391 -3.50 -3.71 -11.11
C ILE A 391 -2.00 -3.93 -11.19
N VAL A 392 -1.57 -5.12 -11.62
CA VAL A 392 -0.17 -5.41 -11.98
C VAL A 392 -0.03 -5.50 -13.50
N MET A 393 0.99 -4.82 -14.02
CA MET A 393 1.38 -4.86 -15.43
C MET A 393 2.85 -5.19 -15.58
N ASP A 394 3.13 -6.39 -16.09
CA ASP A 394 4.48 -6.88 -16.30
C ASP A 394 5.05 -6.44 -17.66
N ASN A 395 6.34 -6.12 -17.69
CA ASN A 395 7.11 -6.12 -18.93
C ASN A 395 7.40 -7.55 -19.42
N GLY A 396 8.04 -7.69 -20.58
CA GLY A 396 8.36 -8.98 -21.18
C GLY A 396 9.07 -9.97 -20.23
N PRO A 397 10.23 -9.59 -19.64
CA PRO A 397 10.95 -10.44 -18.68
C PRO A 397 10.14 -10.84 -17.44
N ALA A 398 9.43 -9.90 -16.80
CA ALA A 398 8.60 -10.21 -15.63
C ALA A 398 7.45 -11.16 -16.01
N LYS A 399 6.81 -10.94 -17.16
CA LYS A 399 5.75 -11.81 -17.68
C LYS A 399 6.25 -13.21 -18.01
N LYS A 400 7.46 -13.35 -18.58
CA LYS A 400 8.09 -14.67 -18.82
C LYS A 400 8.28 -15.46 -17.52
N SER A 401 8.52 -14.78 -16.40
CA SER A 401 8.61 -15.41 -15.08
C SER A 401 7.26 -15.67 -14.41
N ASN A 402 6.13 -15.37 -15.09
CA ASN A 402 4.77 -15.42 -14.53
C ASN A 402 4.61 -14.59 -13.26
N TYR A 403 5.29 -13.44 -13.17
CA TYR A 403 5.32 -12.65 -11.94
C TYR A 403 3.93 -12.17 -11.52
N GLY A 404 3.16 -11.57 -12.43
CA GLY A 404 1.81 -11.08 -12.15
C GLY A 404 0.90 -12.16 -11.57
N CYS A 405 0.96 -13.40 -12.08
CA CYS A 405 0.20 -14.53 -11.56
C CYS A 405 0.64 -14.93 -10.14
N GLN A 406 1.96 -14.91 -9.87
CA GLN A 406 2.47 -15.20 -8.54
C GLN A 406 2.08 -14.12 -7.52
N LEU A 407 2.09 -12.85 -7.93
CA LEU A 407 1.64 -11.74 -7.08
C LEU A 407 0.14 -11.80 -6.84
N GLN A 408 -0.67 -12.01 -7.89
CA GLN A 408 -2.13 -12.17 -7.77
C GLN A 408 -2.49 -13.25 -6.75
N LYS A 409 -1.91 -14.45 -6.88
CA LYS A 409 -2.15 -15.54 -5.92
C LYS A 409 -1.79 -15.15 -4.47
N ALA A 410 -0.58 -14.63 -4.25
CA ALA A 410 -0.15 -14.20 -2.91
C ALA A 410 -1.06 -13.08 -2.35
N SER A 411 -1.52 -12.19 -3.22
CA SER A 411 -2.36 -11.06 -2.86
C SER A 411 -3.79 -11.49 -2.47
N GLU A 412 -4.32 -12.54 -3.11
CA GLU A 412 -5.62 -13.15 -2.78
C GLU A 412 -5.55 -13.86 -1.43
N ASP A 413 -4.46 -14.58 -1.14
CA ASP A 413 -4.27 -15.30 0.12
C ASP A 413 -4.29 -14.37 1.35
N ILE A 414 -3.82 -13.13 1.21
CA ILE A 414 -3.74 -12.13 2.31
C ILE A 414 -4.84 -11.05 2.25
N GLY A 415 -5.71 -11.08 1.25
CA GLY A 415 -6.82 -10.15 1.11
C GLY A 415 -6.42 -8.71 0.71
N ASP A 416 -5.38 -8.57 -0.13
CA ASP A 416 -4.89 -7.30 -0.73
C ASP A 416 -4.78 -7.45 -2.26
N PRO A 417 -5.89 -7.79 -2.95
CA PRO A 417 -5.86 -8.47 -4.24
C PRO A 417 -5.40 -7.61 -5.43
N PHE A 418 -4.73 -8.28 -6.36
CA PHE A 418 -4.33 -7.74 -7.66
C PHE A 418 -5.10 -8.38 -8.81
N GLU A 419 -5.44 -7.56 -9.79
CA GLU A 419 -5.82 -7.98 -11.13
C GLU A 419 -4.65 -7.82 -12.10
N ILE A 420 -4.57 -8.73 -13.07
CA ILE A 420 -3.51 -8.71 -14.07
C ILE A 420 -3.98 -7.95 -15.31
N SER A 421 -3.25 -6.90 -15.68
CA SER A 421 -3.40 -6.22 -16.96
C SER A 421 -2.13 -6.37 -17.79
N ASN A 422 -2.27 -6.23 -19.10
CA ASN A 422 -1.16 -6.43 -20.04
C ASN A 422 -0.89 -5.16 -20.83
N VAL A 423 0.35 -4.69 -20.77
CA VAL A 423 0.89 -3.74 -21.77
C VAL A 423 0.97 -4.43 -23.12
N ARG A 424 0.63 -3.69 -24.17
CA ARG A 424 0.55 -4.15 -25.57
C ARG A 424 1.24 -3.15 -26.48
N LYS A 425 1.50 -3.57 -27.72
CA LYS A 425 2.15 -2.74 -28.74
C LYS A 425 1.43 -1.40 -28.92
N GLU A 426 0.11 -1.40 -28.90
CA GLU A 426 -0.74 -0.21 -29.05
C GLU A 426 -0.48 0.83 -27.95
N ASP A 427 -0.12 0.38 -26.74
CA ASP A 427 0.24 1.27 -25.63
C ASP A 427 1.58 1.97 -25.90
N PHE A 428 2.52 1.32 -26.59
CA PHE A 428 3.78 1.96 -27.00
C PHE A 428 3.56 2.89 -28.21
N ASP A 429 2.80 2.43 -29.21
CA ASP A 429 2.52 3.19 -30.43
C ASP A 429 1.75 4.49 -30.14
N THR A 430 0.81 4.44 -29.18
CA THR A 430 0.04 5.62 -28.75
C THR A 430 0.97 6.70 -28.22
N TYR A 431 1.96 6.33 -27.40
CA TYR A 431 2.86 7.26 -26.69
C TYR A 431 4.15 7.57 -27.44
N LYS A 432 4.40 6.95 -28.59
CA LYS A 432 5.54 7.29 -29.45
C LYS A 432 5.53 8.78 -29.81
N GLY A 433 6.72 9.37 -29.93
CA GLY A 433 6.95 10.71 -30.43
C GLY A 433 6.14 11.02 -31.70
N LYS A 434 5.61 12.24 -31.77
CA LYS A 434 4.69 12.71 -32.83
C LYS A 434 5.29 13.83 -33.67
N MET A 435 6.38 14.45 -33.23
CA MET A 435 6.99 15.58 -33.90
C MET A 435 8.50 15.36 -34.05
N GLU A 436 9.12 16.07 -34.97
CA GLU A 436 10.57 16.04 -35.11
C GLU A 436 11.23 16.50 -33.79
N GLY A 437 12.14 15.67 -33.28
CA GLY A 437 12.88 15.96 -32.06
C GLY A 437 12.22 15.52 -30.75
N ASP A 438 11.04 14.89 -30.76
CA ASP A 438 10.56 14.14 -29.59
C ASP A 438 10.73 12.63 -29.80
N ASP A 439 11.02 11.91 -28.71
CA ASP A 439 11.10 10.44 -28.72
C ASP A 439 9.78 9.83 -28.24
N ILE A 440 9.12 10.52 -27.31
CA ILE A 440 7.93 10.04 -26.60
C ILE A 440 7.04 11.21 -26.19
N ILE A 441 5.72 11.02 -26.23
CA ILE A 441 4.76 11.94 -25.63
C ILE A 441 4.39 11.45 -24.22
N GLN A 442 4.24 12.38 -23.28
CA GLN A 442 3.93 12.08 -21.88
C GLN A 442 2.54 11.42 -21.70
N ALA A 443 1.53 11.98 -22.37
CA ALA A 443 0.13 11.67 -22.17
C ALA A 443 -0.66 11.82 -23.47
N THR A 444 -1.87 11.29 -23.48
CA THR A 444 -2.91 11.74 -24.41
C THR A 444 -3.58 13.01 -23.87
N PRO A 445 -4.19 13.87 -24.71
CA PRO A 445 -4.86 15.08 -24.23
C PRO A 445 -6.03 14.83 -23.27
N ARG A 446 -6.69 13.67 -23.38
CA ARG A 446 -7.81 13.30 -22.50
C ARG A 446 -7.30 12.72 -21.17
N PRO A 447 -8.03 12.95 -20.06
CA PRO A 447 -7.78 12.25 -18.81
C PRO A 447 -7.80 10.74 -19.00
N SER A 448 -6.98 10.04 -18.22
CA SER A 448 -6.86 8.57 -18.28
C SER A 448 -8.22 7.85 -18.23
N SER A 449 -9.16 8.33 -17.42
CA SER A 449 -10.53 7.81 -17.29
C SER A 449 -11.38 7.89 -18.56
N GLN A 450 -10.96 8.67 -19.56
CA GLN A 450 -11.64 8.84 -20.86
C GLN A 450 -10.77 8.37 -22.04
N THR A 451 -9.64 7.73 -21.76
CA THR A 451 -8.71 7.21 -22.75
C THR A 451 -8.82 5.69 -22.78
N ALA A 452 -9.05 5.12 -23.96
CA ALA A 452 -8.99 3.67 -24.13
C ALA A 452 -7.61 3.16 -23.70
N ARG A 453 -7.57 2.09 -22.89
CA ARG A 453 -6.33 1.55 -22.33
C ARG A 453 -5.59 2.56 -21.44
N GLY A 454 -6.36 3.33 -20.68
CA GLY A 454 -5.88 4.50 -19.93
C GLY A 454 -4.85 4.21 -18.83
N HIS A 455 -4.80 2.99 -18.29
CA HIS A 455 -3.82 2.57 -17.27
C HIS A 455 -2.59 1.88 -17.86
N GLN A 456 -2.72 1.24 -19.04
CA GLN A 456 -1.59 0.55 -19.68
C GLN A 456 -0.63 1.53 -20.37
N GLY A 457 -1.16 2.59 -20.97
CA GLY A 457 -0.36 3.67 -21.55
C GLY A 457 0.72 4.27 -20.63
N PRO A 458 0.39 4.70 -19.39
CA PRO A 458 1.39 5.15 -18.43
C PRO A 458 2.49 4.12 -18.13
N ALA A 459 2.17 2.83 -18.07
CA ALA A 459 3.16 1.78 -17.88
C ALA A 459 4.12 1.70 -19.08
N ALA A 460 3.60 1.77 -20.31
CA ALA A 460 4.40 1.84 -21.52
C ALA A 460 5.29 3.09 -21.56
N PHE A 461 4.75 4.24 -21.15
CA PHE A 461 5.54 5.47 -20.99
C PHE A 461 6.71 5.28 -20.04
N LEU A 462 6.48 4.72 -18.84
CA LEU A 462 7.54 4.50 -17.85
C LEU A 462 8.64 3.57 -18.38
N ILE A 463 8.27 2.51 -19.12
CA ILE A 463 9.22 1.60 -19.75
C ILE A 463 10.14 2.35 -20.74
N VAL A 464 9.57 3.15 -21.64
CA VAL A 464 10.35 3.83 -22.68
C VAL A 464 11.12 5.03 -22.11
N ALA A 465 10.49 5.87 -21.29
CA ALA A 465 11.11 7.07 -20.73
C ALA A 465 12.28 6.75 -19.80
N SER A 466 12.26 5.60 -19.11
CA SER A 466 13.40 5.13 -18.30
C SER A 466 14.48 4.39 -19.11
N GLY A 467 14.22 4.07 -20.38
CA GLY A 467 15.09 3.24 -21.21
C GLY A 467 15.04 1.74 -20.89
N LEU A 468 14.03 1.27 -20.15
CA LEU A 468 13.82 -0.15 -19.87
C LEU A 468 13.40 -0.95 -21.11
N ASP A 469 12.90 -0.28 -22.16
CA ASP A 469 12.61 -0.89 -23.46
C ASP A 469 13.84 -1.56 -24.09
N ALA A 470 15.05 -1.07 -23.78
CA ALA A 470 16.32 -1.71 -24.19
C ALA A 470 16.64 -3.01 -23.43
N HIS A 471 15.96 -3.29 -22.31
CA HIS A 471 16.19 -4.44 -21.42
C HIS A 471 15.04 -5.46 -21.48
N GLY A 472 14.40 -5.57 -22.64
CA GLY A 472 13.32 -6.52 -22.89
C GLY A 472 13.78 -7.99 -22.96
N SER A 473 12.82 -8.87 -23.20
CA SER A 473 12.96 -10.33 -23.24
C SER A 473 14.01 -10.91 -24.19
N GLY A 474 14.45 -10.15 -25.19
CA GLY A 474 15.45 -10.56 -26.18
C GLY A 474 16.73 -9.71 -26.12
N SER A 475 16.88 -8.89 -25.09
CA SER A 475 18.11 -8.10 -24.87
C SER A 475 19.22 -8.97 -24.27
N GLU A 476 20.46 -8.46 -24.32
CA GLU A 476 21.61 -9.10 -23.66
C GLU A 476 21.53 -9.06 -22.13
N SER A 477 20.78 -8.09 -21.58
CA SER A 477 20.59 -7.91 -20.13
C SER A 477 19.11 -7.68 -19.80
N PRO A 478 18.26 -8.72 -19.85
CA PRO A 478 16.84 -8.59 -19.54
C PRO A 478 16.61 -8.20 -18.08
N ILE A 479 15.78 -7.18 -17.84
CA ILE A 479 15.43 -6.71 -16.49
C ILE A 479 13.92 -6.91 -16.26
N LYS A 480 13.55 -7.57 -15.16
CA LYS A 480 12.14 -7.70 -14.75
C LYS A 480 11.62 -6.36 -14.27
N TYR A 481 10.48 -5.93 -14.80
CA TYR A 481 9.77 -4.74 -14.36
C TYR A 481 8.26 -4.98 -14.28
N SER A 482 7.65 -4.52 -13.19
CA SER A 482 6.20 -4.55 -13.00
C SER A 482 5.70 -3.17 -12.54
N HIS A 483 4.74 -2.60 -13.26
CA HIS A 483 4.02 -1.41 -12.83
C HIS A 483 2.79 -1.81 -12.02
N LEU A 484 2.65 -1.23 -10.82
CA LEU A 484 1.52 -1.44 -9.92
C LEU A 484 0.67 -0.18 -9.85
N ASP A 485 -0.51 -0.21 -10.46
CA ASP A 485 -1.49 0.88 -10.34
C ASP A 485 -2.44 0.55 -9.19
N ILE A 486 -2.29 1.30 -8.10
CA ILE A 486 -3.02 1.13 -6.84
C ILE A 486 -4.10 2.19 -6.65
N ALA A 487 -4.48 2.92 -7.72
CA ALA A 487 -5.50 3.98 -7.63
C ALA A 487 -6.84 3.46 -7.06
N ALA A 488 -7.18 2.20 -7.33
CA ALA A 488 -8.41 1.59 -6.83
C ALA A 488 -8.27 0.89 -5.46
N SER A 489 -7.07 0.50 -5.06
CA SER A 489 -6.84 -0.16 -3.76
C SER A 489 -6.38 0.80 -2.66
N ALA A 490 -5.90 2.00 -2.97
CA ALA A 490 -5.37 2.96 -1.97
C ALA A 490 -6.43 3.50 -1.00
N GLY A 491 -7.73 3.36 -1.32
CA GLY A 491 -8.87 3.82 -0.54
C GLY A 491 -9.29 5.26 -0.84
N GLY A 492 -10.59 5.51 -0.84
CA GLY A 492 -11.19 6.84 -1.10
C GLY A 492 -11.76 7.51 0.15
N LEU A 493 -11.80 8.85 0.18
CA LEU A 493 -12.46 9.60 1.24
C LEU A 493 -13.96 9.21 1.30
N PRO A 494 -14.56 9.13 2.50
CA PRO A 494 -14.01 9.47 3.81
C PRO A 494 -13.29 8.31 4.53
N LYS A 495 -13.15 7.13 3.92
CA LYS A 495 -12.45 5.98 4.54
C LYS A 495 -10.95 6.26 4.58
N PRO A 496 -10.19 5.86 5.62
CA PRO A 496 -8.73 6.01 5.65
C PRO A 496 -8.04 5.32 4.46
N ALA A 497 -6.82 5.73 4.14
CA ALA A 497 -5.99 4.99 3.19
C ALA A 497 -5.77 3.53 3.67
N THR A 498 -5.70 2.58 2.74
CA THR A 498 -5.62 1.15 3.07
C THR A 498 -4.21 0.68 3.41
N GLY A 499 -3.19 1.36 2.86
CA GLY A 499 -1.80 0.91 2.86
C GLY A 499 -1.47 -0.10 1.76
N SER A 500 -2.39 -0.42 0.85
CA SER A 500 -2.12 -1.31 -0.30
C SER A 500 -0.93 -0.78 -1.13
N PRO A 501 -0.02 -1.66 -1.61
CA PRO A 501 -0.08 -3.12 -1.62
C PRO A 501 0.89 -3.80 -0.62
N VAL A 502 1.12 -3.19 0.55
CA VAL A 502 2.20 -3.66 1.46
C VAL A 502 1.99 -5.09 1.96
N LEU A 503 0.74 -5.54 2.11
CA LEU A 503 0.44 -6.89 2.59
C LEU A 503 0.67 -7.93 1.49
N ALA A 504 0.26 -7.65 0.25
CA ALA A 504 0.56 -8.49 -0.90
C ALA A 504 2.08 -8.67 -1.09
N PHE A 505 2.85 -7.59 -0.88
CA PHE A 505 4.31 -7.64 -0.96
C PHE A 505 4.92 -8.47 0.16
N ALA A 506 4.43 -8.31 1.39
CA ALA A 506 4.87 -9.14 2.51
C ALA A 506 4.61 -10.62 2.24
N GLU A 507 3.40 -11.00 1.82
CA GLU A 507 3.07 -12.40 1.51
C GLU A 507 3.99 -12.96 0.41
N LYS A 508 4.26 -12.18 -0.64
CA LYS A 508 5.10 -12.61 -1.76
C LYS A 508 6.58 -12.79 -1.41
N TYR A 509 7.12 -11.95 -0.52
CA TYR A 509 8.58 -11.82 -0.32
C TYR A 509 9.05 -12.16 1.09
N LEU A 510 8.25 -11.88 2.11
CA LEU A 510 8.69 -11.91 3.51
C LEU A 510 8.10 -13.09 4.29
N LEU A 511 6.97 -13.66 3.86
CA LEU A 511 6.21 -14.65 4.63
C LEU A 511 6.34 -16.10 4.13
N LYS A 512 7.14 -16.36 3.10
CA LYS A 512 7.30 -17.73 2.56
C LYS A 512 7.93 -18.72 3.52
N ASP A 513 8.71 -18.22 4.48
CA ASP A 513 9.49 -19.03 5.43
C ASP A 513 8.98 -18.91 6.89
N LEU A 514 7.81 -18.28 7.10
CA LEU A 514 7.21 -17.97 8.41
C LEU A 514 5.81 -18.60 8.55
#